data_AF-S7XG27-F1
#
_entry.id   AF-S7XG27-F1
#
_cell.length_a   1.000
_cell.length_b   1.000
_cell.length_c   1.000
_cell.angle_alpha   90.00
_cell.angle_beta   90.00
_cell.angle_gamma   90.00
#
_symmetry.space_group_name_H-M   'P 1'
#
loop_
_entity.id
_entity.type
_entity.pdbx_description
1 polymer ?
#
loop_
_entity_poly.entity_id
_entity_poly.type
_entity_poly.pdbx_seq_one_letter_code
_entity_poly.pdbx_strand_id
1 'polypeptide(L)'
;FIATYLFMKQGNDCNSAEQRIIEIITDLKFEILKDITTGKGEMEEIEVFLNWRNILSKELGFEKVTNLYGNMSKVPELHDKKYIIEQFFLRFTYKAIIEEINKYLKDRKSGLNLFNQLREYLTNKFGEEFEISNVFEYFDDENYFQINDEGSYILLKSMGYLCTIGKNNNEVINNDKTEQGCFKKICAIL
;
A
#
# COMPACT_ATOMS: atom_id res chain seq x y z
N PHE A 1 -30.15 -6.04 -17.17
CA PHE A 1 -31.00 -5.86 -15.97
C PHE A 1 -30.76 -6.91 -14.87
N ILE A 2 -30.64 -8.22 -15.15
CA ILE A 2 -30.38 -9.23 -14.10
C ILE A 2 -28.95 -9.14 -13.51
N ALA A 3 -27.94 -8.76 -14.31
CA ALA A 3 -26.57 -8.61 -13.83
C ALA A 3 -26.38 -7.47 -12.80
N THR A 4 -27.08 -6.35 -12.99
CA THR A 4 -27.02 -5.18 -12.08
C THR A 4 -27.64 -5.48 -10.71
N TYR A 5 -28.65 -6.35 -10.66
CA TYR A 5 -29.33 -6.75 -9.42
C TYR A 5 -28.53 -7.77 -8.59
N LEU A 6 -27.67 -8.58 -9.22
CA LEU A 6 -26.75 -9.48 -8.52
C LEU A 6 -25.55 -8.74 -7.89
N PHE A 7 -25.15 -7.58 -8.43
CA PHE A 7 -24.07 -6.75 -7.87
C PHE A 7 -24.47 -5.97 -6.61
N MET A 8 -25.75 -5.68 -6.39
CA MET A 8 -26.22 -4.87 -5.25
C MET A 8 -26.50 -5.71 -3.98
N LYS A 9 -26.36 -7.04 -4.03
CA LYS A 9 -26.80 -7.93 -2.94
C LYS A 9 -25.67 -8.64 -2.17
N GLN A 10 -24.41 -8.38 -2.48
CA GLN A 10 -23.31 -8.73 -1.56
C GLN A 10 -23.12 -7.57 -0.59
N GLY A 11 -23.80 -7.67 0.55
CA GLY A 11 -23.75 -6.64 1.57
C GLY A 11 -22.39 -6.57 2.28
N ASN A 12 -22.09 -5.33 2.66
CA ASN A 12 -21.70 -4.91 4.01
C ASN A 12 -20.27 -5.24 4.44
N ASP A 13 -19.33 -4.38 4.04
CA ASP A 13 -18.67 -3.47 4.99
C ASP A 13 -17.63 -2.62 4.26
N CYS A 14 -17.71 -1.29 4.32
CA CYS A 14 -16.61 -0.42 3.90
C CYS A 14 -15.29 -0.75 4.62
N ASN A 15 -15.37 -1.34 5.82
CA ASN A 15 -14.21 -1.87 6.55
C ASN A 15 -13.45 -2.92 5.72
N SER A 16 -14.13 -3.70 4.86
CA SER A 16 -13.50 -4.70 4.02
C SER A 16 -12.58 -4.10 2.95
N ALA A 17 -12.94 -2.93 2.40
CA ALA A 17 -12.15 -2.23 1.39
C ALA A 17 -10.87 -1.63 1.99
N GLU A 18 -11.00 -0.92 3.12
CA GLU A 18 -9.84 -0.36 3.83
C GLU A 18 -8.92 -1.47 4.33
N GLN A 19 -9.47 -2.53 4.93
CA GLN A 19 -8.70 -3.70 5.36
C GLN A 19 -7.96 -4.34 4.18
N ARG A 20 -8.59 -4.48 3.02
CA ARG A 20 -7.95 -5.10 1.86
C ARG A 20 -6.78 -4.27 1.34
N ILE A 21 -6.89 -2.94 1.34
CA ILE A 21 -5.77 -2.06 0.99
C ILE A 21 -4.67 -2.12 2.06
N ILE A 22 -5.02 -2.19 3.35
CA ILE A 22 -4.05 -2.40 4.44
C ILE A 22 -3.27 -3.70 4.23
N GLU A 23 -3.94 -4.80 3.89
CA GLU A 23 -3.32 -6.09 3.59
C GLU A 23 -2.32 -5.98 2.43
N ILE A 24 -2.75 -5.41 1.30
CA ILE A 24 -1.89 -5.23 0.11
C ILE A 24 -0.64 -4.39 0.44
N ILE A 25 -0.81 -3.27 1.15
CA ILE A 25 0.31 -2.41 1.55
C ILE A 25 1.23 -3.13 2.55
N THR A 26 0.66 -3.92 3.47
CA THR A 26 1.42 -4.67 4.46
C THR A 26 2.26 -5.77 3.81
N ASP A 27 1.69 -6.50 2.85
CA ASP A 27 2.41 -7.51 2.07
C ASP A 27 3.57 -6.89 1.29
N LEU A 28 3.34 -5.72 0.66
CA LEU A 28 4.41 -4.96 -0.02
C LEU A 28 5.54 -4.59 0.94
N LYS A 29 5.21 -4.11 2.15
CA LYS A 29 6.23 -3.78 3.17
C LYS A 29 7.05 -5.00 3.56
N PHE A 30 6.40 -6.16 3.70
CA PHE A 30 7.10 -7.40 4.05
C PHE A 30 8.04 -7.85 2.94
N GLU A 31 7.58 -7.88 1.69
CA GLU A 31 8.42 -8.29 0.56
C GLU A 31 9.61 -7.33 0.37
N ILE A 32 9.40 -6.01 0.49
CA ILE A 32 10.52 -5.05 0.43
C ILE A 32 11.55 -5.30 1.54
N LEU A 33 11.11 -5.48 2.79
CA LEU A 33 12.03 -5.72 3.90
C LEU A 33 12.78 -7.05 3.73
N LYS A 34 12.07 -8.08 3.28
CA LYS A 34 12.65 -9.40 3.00
C LYS A 34 13.70 -9.31 1.89
N ASP A 35 13.42 -8.60 0.79
CA ASP A 35 14.37 -8.42 -0.31
C ASP A 35 15.62 -7.62 0.09
N ILE A 36 15.54 -6.79 1.13
CA ILE A 36 16.70 -6.05 1.65
C ILE A 36 17.57 -6.95 2.55
N THR A 37 16.92 -7.84 3.31
CA THR A 37 17.51 -8.59 4.43
C THR A 37 17.86 -10.05 4.10
N THR A 38 17.42 -10.58 2.96
CA THR A 38 17.64 -11.97 2.52
C THR A 38 18.39 -12.03 1.18
N GLY A 39 18.79 -13.23 0.73
CA GLY A 39 19.47 -13.44 -0.55
C GLY A 39 20.94 -12.98 -0.59
N LYS A 40 21.55 -12.75 0.57
CA LYS A 40 22.93 -12.24 0.71
C LYS A 40 23.90 -13.30 1.25
N GLY A 41 23.49 -14.57 1.26
CA GLY A 41 24.34 -15.69 1.68
C GLY A 41 24.40 -15.86 3.20
N GLU A 42 23.41 -15.34 3.93
CA GLU A 42 23.25 -15.63 5.35
C GLU A 42 22.74 -17.05 5.54
N MET A 43 23.22 -17.75 6.57
CA MET A 43 22.67 -19.07 6.92
C MET A 43 21.28 -18.96 7.57
N GLU A 44 21.00 -17.85 8.24
CA GLU A 44 19.79 -17.61 9.04
C GLU A 44 19.01 -16.39 8.51
N GLU A 45 18.82 -16.32 7.18
CA GLU A 45 18.13 -15.19 6.51
C GLU A 45 16.76 -14.86 7.11
N ILE A 46 16.01 -15.89 7.51
CA ILE A 46 14.69 -15.72 8.14
C ILE A 46 14.82 -15.02 9.49
N GLU A 47 15.83 -15.36 10.29
CA GLU A 47 16.03 -14.74 11.61
C GLU A 47 16.48 -13.29 11.47
N VAL A 48 17.35 -12.99 10.50
CA VAL A 48 17.77 -11.62 10.17
C VAL A 48 16.57 -10.77 9.75
N PHE A 49 15.72 -11.28 8.85
CA PHE A 49 14.48 -10.62 8.45
C PHE A 49 13.56 -10.35 9.64
N LEU A 50 13.28 -11.36 10.47
CA LEU A 50 12.38 -11.23 11.61
C LEU A 50 12.94 -10.28 12.68
N ASN A 51 14.26 -10.27 12.89
CA ASN A 51 14.91 -9.34 13.80
C ASN A 51 14.75 -7.89 13.31
N TRP A 52 14.98 -7.63 12.03
CA TRP A 52 14.78 -6.30 11.45
C TRP A 52 13.31 -5.85 11.51
N ARG A 53 12.37 -6.76 11.27
CA ARG A 53 10.94 -6.50 11.43
C ARG A 53 10.60 -6.06 12.86
N ASN A 54 11.19 -6.70 13.86
CA ASN A 54 11.02 -6.30 15.26
C ASN A 54 11.68 -4.95 15.57
N ILE A 55 12.90 -4.71 15.09
CA ILE A 55 13.63 -3.45 15.28
C ILE A 55 12.87 -2.26 14.67
N LEU A 56 12.26 -2.46 13.50
CA LEU A 56 11.55 -1.42 12.74
C LEU A 56 10.04 -1.41 13.00
N SER A 57 9.54 -2.23 13.93
CA SER A 57 8.11 -2.37 14.22
C SER A 57 7.44 -1.03 14.52
N LYS A 58 8.10 -0.15 15.26
CA LYS A 58 7.54 1.15 15.64
C LYS A 58 7.61 2.17 14.49
N GLU A 59 8.71 2.17 13.74
CA GLU A 59 8.97 3.14 12.67
C GLU A 59 8.18 2.84 11.40
N LEU A 60 8.02 1.56 11.09
CA LEU A 60 7.36 1.09 9.88
C LEU A 60 6.02 0.43 10.15
N GLY A 61 5.54 0.35 11.41
CA GLY A 61 4.26 -0.28 11.74
C GLY A 61 4.24 -1.76 11.36
N PHE A 62 5.18 -2.54 11.88
CA PHE A 62 5.14 -4.01 11.77
C PHE A 62 4.72 -4.62 13.10
N GLU A 63 3.94 -5.69 13.04
CA GLU A 63 3.66 -6.50 14.23
C GLU A 63 4.94 -7.23 14.70
N LYS A 64 5.20 -7.15 16.00
CA LYS A 64 6.35 -7.83 16.62
C LYS A 64 6.13 -9.34 16.67
N VAL A 65 7.17 -10.11 16.37
CA VAL A 65 7.24 -11.54 16.67
C VAL A 65 7.90 -11.76 18.02
N THR A 66 7.26 -12.53 18.89
CA THR A 66 7.87 -12.98 20.15
C THR A 66 8.77 -14.20 19.91
N ASN A 67 9.78 -14.40 20.78
CA ASN A 67 10.65 -15.59 20.79
C ASN A 67 11.63 -15.72 19.61
N LEU A 68 12.15 -14.61 19.10
CA LEU A 68 13.28 -14.66 18.16
C LEU A 68 14.58 -14.93 18.91
N TYR A 69 15.36 -15.90 18.43
CA TYR A 69 16.76 -16.03 18.81
C TYR A 69 17.55 -14.97 18.05
N GLY A 70 18.24 -14.11 18.80
CA GLY A 70 18.94 -12.95 18.27
C GLY A 70 20.26 -13.34 17.62
N ASN A 71 20.20 -13.91 16.42
CA ASN A 71 21.39 -14.05 15.60
C ASN A 71 21.61 -12.75 14.81
N MET A 72 22.80 -12.18 15.00
CA MET A 72 23.23 -11.06 14.17
C MET A 72 23.73 -11.59 12.83
N SER A 73 23.28 -10.95 11.76
CA SER A 73 23.83 -11.11 10.42
C SER A 73 25.36 -10.99 10.43
N LYS A 74 26.04 -11.65 9.50
CA LYS A 74 27.47 -11.46 9.22
C LYS A 74 27.73 -10.42 8.13
N VAL A 75 26.69 -10.00 7.41
CA VAL A 75 26.74 -8.96 6.37
C VAL A 75 26.79 -7.57 7.03
N PRO A 76 27.89 -6.80 6.86
CA PRO A 76 28.08 -5.50 7.51
C PRO A 76 26.93 -4.51 7.34
N GLU A 77 26.36 -4.44 6.13
CA GLU A 77 25.27 -3.53 5.80
C GLU A 77 23.99 -3.85 6.58
N LEU A 78 23.76 -5.11 6.93
CA LEU A 78 22.60 -5.56 7.70
C LEU A 78 22.75 -5.34 9.21
N HIS A 79 23.81 -4.64 9.65
CA HIS A 79 23.90 -4.07 11.00
C HIS A 79 23.55 -2.59 11.05
N ASP A 80 23.49 -1.92 9.90
CA ASP A 80 23.22 -0.48 9.84
C ASP A 80 21.72 -0.22 9.64
N LYS A 81 21.06 0.21 10.72
CA LYS A 81 19.64 0.61 10.70
C LYS A 81 19.38 1.71 9.68
N LYS A 82 20.31 2.64 9.49
CA LYS A 82 20.17 3.73 8.52
C LYS A 82 20.12 3.17 7.11
N TYR A 83 21.05 2.27 6.76
CA TYR A 83 21.05 1.58 5.48
C TYR A 83 19.71 0.88 5.21
N ILE A 84 19.19 0.09 6.17
CA ILE A 84 17.92 -0.63 5.98
C ILE A 84 16.76 0.33 5.73
N ILE A 85 16.66 1.41 6.51
CA ILE A 85 15.60 2.41 6.35
C ILE A 85 15.71 3.12 4.99
N GLU A 86 16.92 3.50 4.57
CA GLU A 86 17.14 4.15 3.27
C GLU A 86 16.75 3.21 2.11
N GLN A 87 17.17 1.95 2.15
CA GLN A 87 16.80 0.95 1.15
C GLN A 87 15.29 0.69 1.13
N PHE A 88 14.65 0.69 2.29
CA PHE A 88 13.22 0.49 2.41
C PHE A 88 12.45 1.61 1.71
N PHE A 89 12.71 2.87 2.05
CA PHE A 89 11.99 4.01 1.46
C PHE A 89 12.37 4.29 0.01
N LEU A 90 13.54 3.82 -0.46
CA LEU A 90 13.88 3.84 -1.88
C LEU A 90 12.92 2.96 -2.72
N ARG A 91 12.44 1.86 -2.14
CA ARG A 91 11.56 0.89 -2.81
C ARG A 91 10.08 1.13 -2.49
N PHE A 92 9.77 1.52 -1.25
CA PHE A 92 8.42 1.75 -0.77
C PHE A 92 7.94 3.15 -1.11
N THR A 93 7.64 3.33 -2.40
CA THR A 93 7.22 4.61 -2.98
C THR A 93 5.71 4.63 -3.25
N TYR A 94 5.13 5.81 -3.46
CA TYR A 94 3.75 5.95 -3.90
C TYR A 94 3.48 5.11 -5.16
N LYS A 95 4.36 5.23 -6.16
CA LYS A 95 4.28 4.44 -7.40
C LYS A 95 4.26 2.93 -7.13
N ALA A 96 5.16 2.43 -6.27
CA ALA A 96 5.20 1.01 -5.92
C ALA A 96 3.92 0.53 -5.23
N ILE A 97 3.31 1.36 -4.37
CA ILE A 97 2.02 1.05 -3.73
C ILE A 97 0.91 0.94 -4.79
N ILE A 98 0.85 1.88 -5.74
CA ILE A 98 -0.17 1.86 -6.79
C ILE A 98 0.03 0.67 -7.74
N GLU A 99 1.27 0.38 -8.12
CA GLU A 99 1.61 -0.81 -8.91
C GLU A 99 1.18 -2.10 -8.21
N GLU A 100 1.42 -2.22 -6.90
CA GLU A 100 0.99 -3.40 -6.16
C GLU A 100 -0.53 -3.49 -6.08
N ILE A 101 -1.26 -2.41 -5.78
CA ILE A 101 -2.75 -2.44 -5.81
C ILE A 101 -3.26 -2.83 -7.19
N ASN A 102 -2.68 -2.28 -8.26
CA ASN A 102 -3.06 -2.57 -9.63
C ASN A 102 -2.77 -4.02 -10.02
N LYS A 103 -1.72 -4.65 -9.48
CA LYS A 103 -1.47 -6.09 -9.67
C LYS A 103 -2.61 -6.94 -9.12
N TYR A 104 -3.21 -6.59 -7.97
CA TYR A 104 -4.39 -7.28 -7.45
C TYR A 104 -5.65 -6.99 -8.30
N LEU A 105 -5.82 -5.76 -8.80
CA LEU A 105 -6.95 -5.42 -9.69
C LEU A 105 -6.87 -6.11 -11.05
N LYS A 106 -5.66 -6.41 -11.52
CA LYS A 106 -5.38 -7.16 -12.75
C LYS A 106 -5.65 -8.66 -12.65
N ASP A 107 -5.77 -9.19 -11.43
CA ASP A 107 -6.10 -10.60 -11.25
C ASP A 107 -7.54 -10.89 -11.66
N ARG A 108 -7.73 -11.86 -12.57
CA ARG A 108 -9.03 -12.13 -13.20
C ARG A 108 -10.13 -12.54 -12.22
N LYS A 109 -9.77 -13.18 -11.09
CA LYS A 109 -10.74 -13.68 -10.10
C LYS A 109 -10.94 -12.68 -8.97
N SER A 110 -9.85 -12.21 -8.37
CA SER A 110 -9.88 -11.35 -7.19
C SER A 110 -9.96 -9.86 -7.52
N GLY A 111 -9.58 -9.46 -8.73
CA GLY A 111 -9.60 -8.06 -9.18
C GLY A 111 -11.00 -7.47 -9.27
N LEU A 112 -11.98 -8.23 -9.77
CA LEU A 112 -13.39 -7.79 -9.77
C LEU A 112 -13.92 -7.59 -8.35
N ASN A 113 -13.54 -8.47 -7.42
CA ASN A 113 -13.96 -8.36 -6.03
C ASN A 113 -13.36 -7.11 -5.37
N LEU A 114 -12.05 -6.89 -5.57
CA LEU A 114 -11.37 -5.68 -5.07
C LEU A 114 -11.97 -4.42 -5.69
N PHE A 115 -12.20 -4.40 -7.00
CA PHE A 115 -12.86 -3.28 -7.69
C PHE A 115 -14.22 -2.95 -7.05
N ASN A 116 -15.06 -3.96 -6.82
CA ASN A 116 -16.37 -3.76 -6.21
C ASN A 116 -16.29 -3.18 -4.81
N GLN A 117 -15.39 -3.70 -3.98
CA GLN A 117 -15.16 -3.21 -2.61
C GLN A 117 -14.70 -1.73 -2.63
N LEU A 118 -13.75 -1.39 -3.50
CA LEU A 118 -13.24 -0.02 -3.61
C LEU A 118 -14.29 0.93 -4.20
N ARG A 119 -15.05 0.48 -5.20
CA ARG A 119 -16.17 1.24 -5.78
C ARG A 119 -17.20 1.57 -4.72
N GLU A 120 -17.66 0.57 -3.97
CA GLU A 120 -18.63 0.76 -2.89
C GLU A 120 -18.10 1.72 -1.82
N TYR A 121 -16.83 1.55 -1.42
CA TYR A 121 -16.16 2.46 -0.49
C TYR A 121 -16.20 3.92 -0.97
N LEU A 122 -15.79 4.17 -2.21
CA LEU A 122 -15.74 5.52 -2.77
C LEU A 122 -17.13 6.12 -2.94
N THR A 123 -18.11 5.34 -3.41
CA THR A 123 -19.51 5.77 -3.50
C THR A 123 -20.07 6.12 -2.11
N ASN A 124 -19.78 5.33 -1.09
CA ASN A 124 -20.22 5.64 0.28
C ASN A 124 -19.52 6.88 0.87
N LYS A 125 -18.26 7.12 0.47
CA LYS A 125 -17.46 8.27 0.92
C LYS A 125 -17.89 9.59 0.25
N PHE A 126 -18.16 9.55 -1.05
CA PHE A 126 -18.33 10.74 -1.91
C PHE A 126 -19.76 10.92 -2.45
N GLY A 127 -20.63 9.93 -2.29
CA GLY A 127 -22.03 9.94 -2.75
C GLY A 127 -22.26 9.16 -4.04
N GLU A 128 -23.53 8.90 -4.37
CA GLU A 128 -23.95 8.14 -5.56
C GLU A 128 -23.61 8.84 -6.88
N GLU A 129 -23.48 10.16 -6.87
CA GLU A 129 -23.11 10.97 -8.03
C GLU A 129 -21.60 10.91 -8.35
N PHE A 130 -20.80 10.27 -7.49
CA PHE A 130 -19.36 10.16 -7.71
C PHE A 130 -19.05 9.25 -8.90
N GLU A 131 -18.42 9.82 -9.93
CA GLU A 131 -18.04 9.12 -11.15
C GLU A 131 -16.84 8.20 -10.91
N ILE A 132 -17.11 6.90 -10.76
CA ILE A 132 -16.09 5.86 -10.55
C ILE A 132 -15.10 5.76 -11.71
N SER A 133 -15.50 6.14 -12.93
CA SER A 133 -14.62 6.25 -14.10
C SER A 133 -13.49 7.27 -13.93
N ASN A 134 -13.64 8.22 -13.00
CA ASN A 134 -12.55 9.15 -12.68
C ASN A 134 -11.45 8.49 -11.85
N VAL A 135 -11.71 7.30 -11.29
CA VAL A 135 -10.75 6.55 -10.49
C VAL A 135 -10.24 5.30 -11.20
N PHE A 136 -11.13 4.55 -11.85
CA PHE A 136 -10.81 3.28 -12.47
C PHE A 136 -10.95 3.31 -13.99
N GLU A 137 -9.99 2.67 -14.63
CA GLU A 137 -10.01 2.34 -16.05
C GLU A 137 -10.28 0.85 -16.22
N TYR A 138 -11.02 0.51 -17.27
CA TYR A 138 -11.28 -0.88 -17.67
C TYR A 138 -10.61 -1.14 -19.02
N PHE A 139 -9.82 -2.21 -19.07
CA PHE A 139 -9.10 -2.61 -20.28
C PHE A 139 -9.83 -3.82 -20.90
N ASP A 140 -10.65 -3.55 -21.92
CA ASP A 140 -11.49 -4.54 -22.60
C ASP A 140 -10.69 -5.74 -23.13
N ASP A 141 -9.55 -5.47 -23.78
CA ASP A 141 -8.72 -6.49 -24.44
C ASP A 141 -8.11 -7.50 -23.45
N GLU A 142 -7.84 -7.05 -22.23
CA GLU A 142 -7.18 -7.84 -21.18
C GLU A 142 -8.15 -8.23 -20.04
N ASN A 143 -9.39 -7.72 -20.09
CA ASN A 143 -10.48 -7.98 -19.15
C ASN A 143 -10.08 -7.73 -17.68
N TYR A 144 -9.55 -6.55 -17.38
CA TYR A 144 -9.24 -6.13 -16.01
C TYR A 144 -9.47 -4.65 -15.71
N PHE A 145 -9.43 -4.31 -14.42
CA PHE A 145 -9.48 -2.95 -13.91
C PHE A 145 -8.10 -2.45 -13.51
N GLN A 146 -7.89 -1.15 -13.61
CA GLN A 146 -6.70 -0.47 -13.11
C GLN A 146 -7.11 0.87 -12.51
N ILE A 147 -6.47 1.30 -11.43
CA ILE A 147 -6.59 2.66 -10.92
C ILE A 147 -5.66 3.56 -11.73
N ASN A 148 -6.17 4.68 -12.22
CA ASN A 148 -5.39 5.70 -12.91
C ASN A 148 -4.66 6.64 -11.91
N ASP A 149 -3.73 7.45 -12.38
CA ASP A 149 -2.87 8.25 -11.49
C ASP A 149 -3.69 9.18 -10.58
N GLU A 150 -4.65 9.93 -11.12
CA GLU A 150 -5.52 10.84 -10.34
C GLU A 150 -6.42 10.08 -9.35
N GLY A 151 -7.01 8.98 -9.82
CA GLY A 151 -7.82 8.06 -9.04
C GLY A 151 -7.08 7.48 -7.85
N SER A 152 -5.80 7.18 -8.04
CA SER A 152 -4.96 6.59 -7.01
C SER A 152 -4.68 7.60 -5.89
N TYR A 153 -4.54 8.88 -6.23
CA TYR A 153 -4.44 9.97 -5.26
C TYR A 153 -5.76 10.11 -4.48
N ILE A 154 -6.91 10.15 -5.17
CA ILE A 154 -8.24 10.24 -4.54
C ILE A 154 -8.45 9.08 -3.56
N LEU A 155 -8.17 7.85 -3.99
CA LEU A 155 -8.34 6.64 -3.18
C LEU A 155 -7.47 6.69 -1.92
N LEU A 156 -6.15 6.82 -2.07
CA LEU A 156 -5.24 6.79 -0.92
C LEU A 156 -5.46 7.97 0.03
N LYS A 157 -5.81 9.16 -0.50
CA LYS A 157 -6.18 10.31 0.32
C LYS A 157 -7.45 10.07 1.12
N SER A 158 -8.48 9.49 0.52
CA SER A 158 -9.76 9.23 1.18
C SER A 158 -9.65 8.26 2.36
N MET A 159 -8.71 7.30 2.27
CA MET A 159 -8.33 6.36 3.33
C MET A 159 -7.35 6.97 4.36
N GLY A 160 -6.84 8.17 4.07
CA GLY A 160 -5.97 8.96 4.94
C GLY A 160 -4.49 8.62 4.83
N TYR A 161 -4.08 7.82 3.85
CA TYR A 161 -2.68 7.49 3.61
C TYR A 161 -1.85 8.69 3.14
N LEU A 162 -2.50 9.62 2.44
CA LEU A 162 -1.94 10.91 2.03
C LEU A 162 -2.57 12.04 2.87
N CYS A 163 -1.77 12.99 3.36
CA CYS A 163 -2.32 14.23 3.90
C CYS A 163 -2.25 15.35 2.86
N THR A 164 -3.14 16.33 2.98
CA THR A 164 -2.95 17.62 2.33
C THR A 164 -1.91 18.39 3.13
N ILE A 165 -0.77 18.72 2.51
CA ILE A 165 0.06 19.81 3.01
C ILE A 165 -0.84 21.05 2.92
N GLY A 166 -1.24 21.61 4.06
CA GLY A 166 -2.00 22.85 4.09
C GLY A 166 -1.19 23.90 3.33
N LYS A 167 -1.72 24.39 2.21
CA LYS A 167 -1.15 25.55 1.53
C LYS A 167 -1.26 26.73 2.49
N ASN A 168 -0.18 27.09 3.15
CA ASN A 168 -0.02 28.47 3.57
C ASN A 168 0.05 29.29 2.26
N ASN A 169 -0.86 30.24 2.12
CA ASN A 169 -0.93 31.09 0.95
C ASN A 169 0.44 31.76 0.72
N ASN A 170 0.93 31.64 -0.52
CA ASN A 170 2.19 32.18 -1.06
C ASN A 170 3.41 31.25 -0.98
N GLU A 171 3.45 30.23 -1.83
CA GLU A 171 4.69 29.85 -2.54
C GLU A 171 4.35 28.93 -3.72
N VAL A 172 4.79 29.35 -4.91
CA VAL A 172 4.78 28.52 -6.12
C VAL A 172 5.88 27.48 -5.95
N ILE A 173 5.52 26.22 -5.69
CA ILE A 173 6.49 25.13 -5.56
C ILE A 173 6.41 24.26 -6.81
N ASN A 174 7.56 24.17 -7.50
CA ASN A 174 7.82 23.29 -8.63
C ASN A 174 7.59 21.81 -8.24
N ASN A 175 6.90 21.08 -9.13
CA ASN A 175 6.28 19.76 -8.90
C ASN A 175 7.22 18.55 -8.64
N ASP A 176 8.54 18.72 -8.50
CA ASP A 176 9.47 17.57 -8.47
C ASP A 176 10.11 17.27 -7.11
N LYS A 177 9.76 17.98 -6.02
CA LYS A 177 10.46 17.82 -4.71
C LYS A 177 9.60 17.59 -3.47
N THR A 178 8.29 17.40 -3.60
CA THR A 178 7.37 17.36 -2.43
C THR A 178 6.70 16.02 -2.15
N GLU A 179 7.08 14.93 -2.82
CA GLU A 179 6.48 13.60 -2.55
C GLU A 179 6.92 12.95 -1.22
N GLN A 180 7.95 13.47 -0.53
CA GLN A 180 8.36 12.96 0.79
C GLN A 180 7.44 13.39 1.96
N GLY A 181 6.43 14.24 1.71
CA GLY A 181 5.78 14.99 2.78
C GLY A 181 4.61 14.33 3.52
N CYS A 182 4.02 13.22 3.05
CA CYS A 182 2.70 12.82 3.54
C CYS A 182 2.43 11.31 3.56
N PHE A 183 3.15 10.59 4.44
CA PHE A 183 2.93 9.18 4.76
C PHE A 183 2.56 8.95 6.24
N LYS A 184 1.82 9.88 6.87
CA LYS A 184 1.52 9.79 8.32
C LYS A 184 0.77 8.53 8.72
N LYS A 185 -0.19 8.05 7.91
CA LYS A 185 -0.88 6.79 8.13
C LYS A 185 -0.16 5.59 7.49
N ILE A 186 0.71 5.78 6.50
CA ILE A 186 1.50 4.67 5.94
C ILE A 186 2.58 4.20 6.93
N CYS A 187 3.16 5.11 7.72
CA CYS A 187 4.08 4.75 8.81
C CYS A 187 3.36 4.45 10.14
N ALA A 188 2.09 4.86 10.33
CA ALA A 188 1.36 4.75 11.61
C ALA A 188 0.09 3.87 11.59
N ILE A 189 -0.43 3.46 10.43
CA ILE A 189 -1.42 2.36 10.34
C ILE A 189 -0.62 1.07 10.40
N LEU A 190 -0.29 0.70 11.63
CA LEU A 190 -0.54 -0.58 12.29
C LEU A 190 -0.21 -0.36 13.77
#